data_AF-X1SNV8-F1
#
_entry.id   AF-X1SNV8-F1
#
_cell.length_a   1.000
_cell.length_b   1.000
_cell.length_c   1.000
_cell.angle_alpha   90.00
_cell.angle_beta   90.00
_cell.angle_gamma   90.00
#
_symmetry.space_group_name_H-M   'P 1'
#
loop_
_entity.id
_entity.type
_entity.pdbx_description
1 polymer ?
#
loop_
_entity_poly.entity_id
_entity_poly.type
_entity_poly.pdbx_seq_one_letter_code
_entity_poly.pdbx_strand_id
1 'polypeptide(L)'
;TFQKRGQLTIARKKPIPKDPKSPAQLAQRQIYRDAVDAWHALSPAEKEAWRGVCPGLTAYQAFMRFKIRELLGPPPPPPEYTEEQTQHDFSMYLGQRHFPIVC
;
A
#
# COMPACT_ATOMS: atom_id res chain seq x y z
N THR A 1 -21.50 26.48 -1.09
CA THR A 1 -20.80 27.78 -1.08
C THR A 1 -21.18 28.54 -2.31
N PHE A 2 -21.38 29.85 -2.17
CA PHE A 2 -21.67 30.72 -3.28
C PHE A 2 -20.37 31.04 -4.02
N GLN A 3 -20.36 30.79 -5.33
CA GLN A 3 -19.27 31.21 -6.21
C GLN A 3 -19.83 32.24 -7.19
N LYS A 4 -19.18 33.41 -7.28
CA LYS A 4 -19.48 34.37 -8.35
C LYS A 4 -18.70 33.97 -9.61
N ARG A 5 -19.42 33.86 -10.74
CA ARG A 5 -18.84 33.70 -12.08
C ARG A 5 -19.43 34.79 -12.97
N GLY A 6 -18.67 35.86 -13.21
CA GLY A 6 -19.17 37.05 -13.89
C GLY A 6 -20.34 37.69 -13.13
N GLN A 7 -21.44 37.95 -13.84
CA GLN A 7 -22.68 38.52 -13.28
C GLN A 7 -23.55 37.48 -12.52
N LEU A 8 -23.24 36.18 -12.59
CA LEU A 8 -24.05 35.12 -11.99
C LEU A 8 -23.49 34.68 -10.64
N THR A 9 -24.37 34.61 -9.64
CA THR A 9 -24.07 34.00 -8.33
C THR A 9 -24.60 32.58 -8.32
N ILE A 10 -23.70 31.60 -8.39
CA ILE A 10 -24.06 30.19 -8.46
C ILE A 10 -23.96 29.59 -7.06
N ALA A 11 -25.11 29.17 -6.52
CA ALA A 11 -25.17 28.36 -5.31
C ALA A 11 -24.75 26.92 -5.65
N ARG A 12 -23.48 26.57 -5.41
CA ARG A 12 -23.01 25.19 -5.55
C ARG A 12 -23.05 24.46 -4.21
N LYS A 13 -23.69 23.29 -4.19
CA LYS A 13 -23.49 22.32 -3.10
C LYS A 13 -22.03 21.85 -3.18
N LYS A 14 -21.26 22.07 -2.11
CA LYS A 14 -19.90 21.53 -2.04
C LYS A 14 -20.02 20.01 -2.18
N PRO A 15 -19.31 19.35 -3.11
CA PRO A 15 -19.22 17.90 -3.07
C PRO A 15 -18.52 17.56 -1.74
N ILE A 16 -19.27 16.93 -0.85
CA ILE A 16 -18.68 16.35 0.36
C ILE A 16 -17.86 15.16 -0.18
N PRO A 17 -16.55 15.10 0.07
CA PRO A 17 -15.77 13.91 -0.26
C PRO A 17 -16.45 12.73 0.44
N LYS A 18 -17.07 11.84 -0.35
CA LYS A 18 -17.57 10.59 0.20
C LYS A 18 -16.34 9.78 0.54
N ASP A 19 -16.15 9.44 1.81
CA ASP A 19 -15.17 8.43 2.17
C ASP A 19 -15.51 7.16 1.39
N PRO A 20 -14.65 6.72 0.45
CA PRO A 20 -14.82 5.41 -0.13
C PRO A 20 -14.40 4.44 0.96
N LYS A 21 -15.36 3.98 1.77
CA LYS A 21 -15.17 2.84 2.64
C LYS A 21 -15.29 1.58 1.79
N SER A 22 -14.48 1.46 0.74
CA SER A 22 -14.51 0.24 -0.06
C SER A 22 -14.10 -0.92 0.85
N PRO A 23 -14.73 -2.09 0.72
CA PRO A 23 -14.41 -3.23 1.57
C PRO A 23 -12.92 -3.60 1.49
N ALA A 24 -12.31 -3.48 0.31
CA ALA A 24 -10.88 -3.69 0.11
C ALA A 24 -10.01 -2.70 0.90
N GLN A 25 -10.37 -1.41 0.93
CA GLN A 25 -9.64 -0.40 1.70
C GLN A 25 -9.80 -0.61 3.21
N LEU A 26 -10.96 -1.07 3.67
CA LEU A 26 -11.17 -1.42 5.08
C LEU A 26 -10.33 -2.63 5.49
N ALA A 27 -10.27 -3.67 4.65
CA ALA A 27 -9.43 -4.84 4.89
C ALA A 27 -7.95 -4.45 5.00
N GLN A 28 -7.45 -3.62 4.06
CA GLN A 28 -6.07 -3.15 4.10
C GLN A 28 -5.76 -2.32 5.36
N ARG A 29 -6.70 -1.47 5.79
CA ARG A 29 -6.56 -0.69 7.03
C ARG A 29 -6.50 -1.60 8.26
N GLN A 30 -7.28 -2.68 8.27
CA GLN A 30 -7.25 -3.63 9.38
C GLN A 30 -5.89 -4.33 9.46
N ILE A 31 -5.38 -4.84 8.33
CA ILE A 31 -4.06 -5.47 8.25
C ILE A 31 -2.95 -4.53 8.76
N TYR A 32 -3.01 -3.25 8.36
CA TYR A 32 -2.04 -2.26 8.83
C TYR A 32 -2.12 -2.05 10.35
N ARG A 33 -3.34 -1.98 10.91
CA ARG A 33 -3.55 -1.85 12.36
C ARG A 33 -2.99 -3.06 13.10
N ASP A 34 -3.31 -4.27 12.63
CA ASP A 34 -2.84 -5.50 13.25
C ASP A 34 -1.30 -5.58 13.25
N ALA A 35 -0.65 -5.11 12.18
CA ALA A 35 0.81 -5.01 12.11
C ALA A 35 1.38 -3.97 13.09
N VAL A 36 0.72 -2.82 13.26
CA VAL A 36 1.13 -1.80 14.25
C VAL A 36 0.97 -2.34 15.68
N ASP A 37 -0.14 -3.02 15.98
CA ASP A 37 -0.37 -3.62 17.29
C ASP A 37 0.68 -4.69 17.60
N ALA A 38 1.05 -5.51 16.62
CA ALA A 38 2.15 -6.47 16.74
C ALA A 38 3.50 -5.78 17.03
N TRP A 39 3.80 -4.65 16.38
CA TRP A 39 5.01 -3.87 16.70
C TRP A 39 4.99 -3.35 18.14
N HIS A 40 3.85 -2.87 18.62
CA HIS A 40 3.74 -2.39 19.99
C HIS A 40 3.86 -3.51 21.02
N ALA A 41 3.41 -4.72 20.69
CA ALA A 41 3.56 -5.91 21.52
C ALA A 41 5.02 -6.42 21.65
N LEU A 42 5.90 -6.09 20.69
CA LEU A 42 7.31 -6.48 20.76
C LEU A 42 8.04 -5.81 21.94
N SER A 43 8.90 -6.59 22.58
CA SER A 43 9.83 -6.11 23.61
C SER A 43 10.91 -5.19 23.02
N PRO A 44 11.57 -4.36 23.85
CA PRO A 44 12.67 -3.50 23.38
C PRO A 44 13.83 -4.28 22.75
N ALA A 45 14.14 -5.48 23.27
CA ALA A 45 15.20 -6.33 22.74
C ALA A 45 14.87 -6.85 21.33
N GLU A 46 13.63 -7.27 21.09
CA GLU A 46 13.18 -7.71 19.77
C GLU A 46 13.18 -6.54 18.78
N LYS A 47 12.76 -5.35 19.21
CA LYS A 47 12.81 -4.14 18.38
C LYS A 47 14.25 -3.77 17.96
N GLU A 48 15.22 -4.00 18.84
CA GLU A 48 16.63 -3.77 18.54
C GLU A 48 17.18 -4.81 17.56
N ALA A 49 16.70 -6.06 17.61
CA ALA A 49 17.05 -7.10 16.63
C ALA A 49 16.62 -6.72 15.20
N TRP A 50 15.61 -5.86 15.06
CA TRP A 50 15.20 -5.32 13.76
C TRP A 50 16.08 -4.17 13.26
N ARG A 51 16.97 -3.60 14.08
CA ARG A 51 17.95 -2.61 13.60
C ARG A 51 19.00 -3.29 12.72
N GLY A 52 19.26 -2.70 11.56
CA GLY A 52 20.28 -3.19 10.64
C GLY A 52 19.85 -4.40 9.80
N VAL A 53 18.63 -4.93 10.00
CA VAL A 53 18.07 -5.99 9.13
C VAL A 53 17.99 -5.51 7.68
N CYS A 54 17.58 -4.26 7.46
CA CYS A 54 17.60 -3.64 6.15
C CYS A 54 18.43 -2.35 6.16
N PRO A 55 19.46 -2.24 5.29
CA PRO A 55 20.17 -0.99 5.14
C PRO A 55 19.23 0.10 4.61
N GLY A 56 19.28 1.28 5.21
CA GLY A 56 18.49 2.44 4.78
C GLY A 56 17.05 2.49 5.29
N LEU A 57 16.57 1.48 6.03
CA LEU A 57 15.26 1.50 6.68
C LEU A 57 15.41 1.51 8.20
N THR A 58 14.46 2.15 8.88
CA THR A 58 14.33 2.04 10.34
C THR A 58 13.82 0.64 10.72
N ALA A 59 14.12 0.19 11.93
CA ALA A 59 13.64 -1.10 12.46
C ALA A 59 12.11 -1.26 12.34
N TYR A 60 11.37 -0.19 12.61
CA TYR A 60 9.92 -0.16 12.43
C TYR A 60 9.51 -0.42 10.97
N GLN A 61 10.15 0.26 10.01
CA GLN A 61 9.81 0.08 8.59
C GLN A 61 10.13 -1.33 8.09
N ALA A 62 11.25 -1.90 8.52
CA ALA A 62 11.63 -3.27 8.21
C ALA A 62 10.58 -4.26 8.76
N PHE A 63 10.22 -4.12 10.04
CA PHE A 63 9.21 -4.95 10.69
C PHE A 63 7.83 -4.82 10.01
N MET A 64 7.37 -3.59 9.76
CA MET A 64 6.07 -3.37 9.14
C MET A 64 6.00 -4.00 7.74
N ARG A 65 7.07 -3.91 6.95
CA ARG A 65 7.13 -4.54 5.62
C ARG A 65 7.05 -6.06 5.71
N PHE A 66 7.78 -6.65 6.65
CA PHE A 66 7.72 -8.08 6.93
C PHE A 66 6.31 -8.50 7.37
N LYS A 67 5.74 -7.83 8.37
CA LYS A 67 4.48 -8.24 8.98
C LYS A 67 3.28 -8.04 8.06
N ILE A 68 3.25 -6.95 7.28
CA ILE A 68 2.21 -6.74 6.27
C ILE A 68 2.27 -7.86 5.21
N ARG A 69 3.47 -8.24 4.75
CA ARG A 69 3.61 -9.32 3.77
C ARG A 69 3.15 -10.67 4.32
N GLU A 70 3.48 -10.96 5.58
CA GLU A 70 3.03 -12.17 6.28
C GLU A 70 1.49 -12.24 6.36
N LEU A 71 0.82 -11.13 6.69
CA LEU A 71 -0.63 -11.06 6.85
C LEU A 71 -1.40 -11.07 5.51
N LEU A 72 -0.80 -10.60 4.42
CA LEU A 72 -1.44 -10.60 3.08
C LEU A 72 -1.37 -11.95 2.36
N GLY A 73 -0.50 -12.88 2.80
CA GLY A 73 -0.28 -14.16 2.13
C GLY A 73 0.44 -14.02 0.77
N PRO A 74 0.75 -15.14 0.10
CA PRO A 74 1.35 -15.10 -1.24
C PRO A 74 0.37 -14.44 -2.22
N PRO A 75 0.86 -13.66 -3.20
CA PRO A 75 -0.01 -13.12 -4.24
C PRO A 75 -0.73 -14.29 -4.95
N PRO A 76 -2.00 -14.12 -5.35
CA PRO A 76 -2.66 -15.14 -6.16
C PRO A 76 -1.80 -15.42 -7.41
N PRO A 77 -1.70 -16.70 -7.85
CA PRO A 77 -1.01 -17.01 -9.08
C PRO A 77 -1.61 -16.16 -10.21
N PRO A 78 -0.78 -15.67 -11.14
CA PRO A 78 -1.30 -14.95 -12.31
C PRO A 78 -2.36 -15.83 -12.98
N PRO A 79 -3.48 -15.26 -13.46
CA PRO A 79 -4.47 -16.01 -14.21
C PRO A 79 -3.76 -16.74 -15.36
N GLU A 80 -4.10 -18.02 -15.58
CA GLU A 80 -3.50 -18.84 -16.63
C GLU A 80 -3.40 -18.06 -17.95
N TYR A 81 -2.18 -17.96 -18.47
CA TYR A 81 -1.82 -17.12 -19.59
C TYR A 81 -2.42 -17.68 -20.89
N THR A 82 -3.32 -16.95 -21.55
CA THR A 82 -3.59 -17.13 -22.98
C THR A 82 -2.48 -16.41 -23.75
N GLU A 83 -1.77 -17.15 -24.60
CA GLU A 83 -0.47 -16.78 -25.22
C GLU A 83 -0.44 -15.42 -25.97
N GLU A 84 -1.60 -14.86 -26.31
CA GLU A 84 -1.74 -13.62 -27.09
C GLU A 84 -1.38 -12.32 -26.33
N GLN A 85 -1.28 -12.35 -25.00
CA GLN A 85 -0.94 -11.14 -24.20
C GLN A 85 0.57 -10.86 -24.10
N THR A 86 1.41 -11.81 -24.49
CA THR A 86 2.86 -11.81 -24.22
C THR A 86 3.60 -10.65 -24.91
N GLN A 87 3.11 -10.17 -26.05
CA GLN A 87 3.87 -9.22 -26.87
C GLN A 87 3.64 -7.75 -26.50
N HIS A 88 2.50 -7.42 -25.88
CA HIS A 88 2.17 -6.05 -25.47
C HIS A 88 2.69 -5.72 -24.06
N ASP A 89 2.66 -6.68 -23.14
CA ASP A 89 3.05 -6.46 -21.74
C ASP A 89 4.57 -6.52 -21.51
N PHE A 90 5.31 -7.29 -22.30
CA PHE A 90 6.78 -7.37 -22.12
C PHE A 90 7.48 -6.03 -22.38
N SER A 91 6.91 -5.19 -23.25
CA SER A 91 7.38 -3.82 -23.52
C SER A 91 7.15 -2.86 -22.33
N MET A 92 6.07 -3.03 -21.56
CA MET A 92 5.76 -2.18 -20.40
C MET A 92 6.54 -2.55 -19.14
N TYR A 93 6.86 -3.84 -18.94
CA TYR A 93 7.49 -4.30 -17.69
C TYR A 93 9.02 -4.21 -17.65
N LEU A 94 9.70 -4.09 -18.80
CA LEU A 94 11.17 -3.93 -18.83
C LEU A 94 11.66 -2.54 -18.40
N GLY A 95 10.76 -1.57 -18.21
CA GLY A 95 11.09 -0.20 -17.83
C GLY A 95 10.99 0.13 -16.33
N GLN A 96 10.44 -0.74 -15.48
CA GLN A 96 10.19 -0.39 -14.08
C GLN A 96 10.51 -1.52 -13.09
N ARG A 97 11.56 -1.23 -12.31
CA ARG A 97 11.95 -1.80 -11.01
C ARG A 97 12.81 -3.06 -11.08
N HIS A 98 14.10 -2.78 -11.21
CA HIS A 98 15.17 -3.42 -10.46
C HIS A 98 14.65 -3.94 -9.11
N PHE A 99 14.39 -5.25 -9.00
CA PHE A 99 14.28 -5.97 -7.73
C PHE A 99 15.66 -6.54 -7.39
N PRO A 100 16.48 -5.74 -6.74
CA PRO A 100 17.22 -6.20 -5.56
C PRO A 100 17.02 -5.13 -4.47
N ILE A 101 16.95 -5.44 -3.18
CA ILE A 101 17.83 -6.29 -2.39
C ILE A 101 16.96 -6.95 -1.31
N VAL A 102 17.32 -8.19 -1.01
CA VAL A 102 16.84 -9.02 0.08
C VAL A 102 16.91 -8.26 1.40
N CYS A 103 15.77 -7.76 1.87
CA CYS A 103 15.38 -7.55 3.27
C CYS A 103 13.84 -7.51 3.39
#